data_AF-A0A2G4G1U1-F1
#
_entry.id   AF-A0A2G4G1U1-F1
#
_cell.length_a   1.000
_cell.length_b   1.000
_cell.length_c   1.000
_cell.angle_alpha   90.00
_cell.angle_beta   90.00
_cell.angle_gamma   90.00
#
_symmetry.space_group_name_H-M   'P 1'
#
loop_
_entity.id
_entity.type
_entity.pdbx_description
1 polymer ?
#
loop_
_entity_poly.entity_id
_entity_poly.type
_entity_poly.pdbx_seq_one_letter_code
_entity_poly.pdbx_strand_id
1 'polypeptide(L)'
;MADDQQGELSLLVPDLESSPVAPSSTKAALECTGIRSTTDFPADLSALSREQIEHHYQAMRNSHSSLTRSRSQLQRRSKELTVARERFFETLRGYENRLMAVGQEKAEALRIAQDMHRELEAFEDKQLALDGLLKELDAAKEDAGYWSIFNVNRLIERMRRLLGGAREG
;
A
#
# COMPACT_ATOMS: atom_id res chain seq x y z
N MET A 1 5.47 8.40 -22.67
CA MET A 1 6.63 7.73 -23.28
C MET A 1 7.30 6.97 -22.15
N ALA A 2 6.89 5.71 -21.98
CA ALA A 2 7.39 4.81 -20.94
C ALA A 2 8.59 4.06 -21.50
N ASP A 3 9.70 4.06 -20.76
CA ASP A 3 10.86 3.23 -21.05
C ASP A 3 10.62 1.81 -20.51
N ASP A 4 10.47 0.89 -21.44
CA ASP A 4 10.55 -0.56 -21.24
C ASP A 4 12.01 -0.98 -21.17
N GLN A 5 12.46 -1.52 -20.04
CA GLN A 5 13.67 -2.36 -19.97
C GLN A 5 13.36 -3.62 -19.16
N GLN A 6 13.06 -4.69 -19.88
CA GLN A 6 13.06 -6.08 -19.40
C GLN A 6 14.00 -6.90 -20.29
N GLY A 7 14.72 -7.85 -19.67
CA GLY A 7 15.60 -8.83 -20.33
C GLY A 7 17.04 -8.31 -20.43
N GLU A 8 18.09 -8.98 -19.99
CA GLU A 8 18.35 -10.42 -19.93
C GLU A 8 19.39 -10.68 -18.82
N LEU A 9 19.13 -11.63 -17.92
CA LEU A 9 20.17 -12.19 -17.04
C LEU A 9 20.52 -13.59 -17.56
N SER A 10 21.55 -13.63 -18.39
CA SER A 10 22.22 -14.85 -18.85
C SER A 10 22.83 -15.60 -17.65
N LEU A 11 22.12 -16.63 -17.20
CA LEU A 11 22.64 -17.65 -16.29
C LEU A 11 23.56 -18.58 -17.08
N LEU A 12 24.87 -18.33 -16.96
CA LEU A 12 25.93 -19.24 -17.37
C LEU A 12 25.84 -20.54 -16.55
N VAL A 13 25.35 -21.59 -17.19
CA VAL A 13 25.54 -22.99 -16.77
C VAL A 13 26.95 -23.39 -17.23
N PRO A 14 27.82 -23.92 -16.37
CA PRO A 14 29.03 -24.60 -16.84
C PRO A 14 28.70 -26.05 -17.19
N ASP A 15 29.02 -26.41 -18.43
CA ASP A 15 28.99 -27.75 -18.99
C ASP A 15 29.82 -28.73 -18.13
N LEU A 16 29.18 -29.84 -17.77
CA LEU A 16 29.83 -31.04 -17.23
C LEU A 16 30.20 -31.95 -18.40
N GLU A 17 31.39 -31.77 -18.97
CA GLU A 17 32.02 -32.79 -19.80
C GLU A 17 32.86 -33.75 -18.95
N SER A 18 32.57 -35.03 -19.12
CA SER A 18 33.21 -36.18 -18.50
C SER A 18 34.50 -36.59 -19.21
N SER A 19 35.57 -36.93 -18.47
CA SER A 19 36.30 -38.19 -18.71
C SER A 19 37.27 -38.58 -17.59
N PRO A 20 37.59 -39.89 -17.47
CA PRO A 20 38.08 -40.52 -16.24
C PRO A 20 39.61 -40.74 -16.25
N VAL A 21 40.24 -40.70 -15.07
CA VAL A 21 41.60 -41.22 -14.85
C VAL A 21 41.66 -42.02 -13.54
N ALA A 22 42.38 -43.14 -13.65
CA ALA A 22 42.48 -44.34 -12.82
C ALA A 22 42.94 -44.14 -11.35
N PRO A 23 42.89 -45.20 -10.49
CA PRO A 23 43.06 -45.09 -9.04
C PRO A 23 44.54 -45.15 -8.64
N SER A 24 44.97 -44.23 -7.77
CA SER A 24 46.26 -44.33 -7.09
C SER A 24 46.08 -44.21 -5.57
N SER A 25 46.30 -45.36 -4.93
CA SER A 25 46.51 -45.49 -3.49
C SER A 25 47.79 -44.74 -3.09
N THR A 26 47.68 -43.75 -2.20
CA THR A 26 48.37 -43.70 -0.90
C THR A 26 48.32 -42.27 -0.33
N LYS A 27 47.87 -42.16 0.93
CA LYS A 27 47.84 -40.95 1.77
C LYS A 27 46.96 -39.80 1.24
N ALA A 28 45.65 -39.99 1.35
CA ALA A 28 44.76 -38.84 1.47
C ALA A 28 45.16 -38.04 2.72
N ALA A 29 45.84 -36.91 2.52
CA ALA A 29 45.94 -35.87 3.53
C ALA A 29 44.51 -35.43 3.83
N LEU A 30 43.97 -35.93 4.94
CA LEU A 30 42.61 -35.66 5.39
C LEU A 30 42.55 -34.25 5.97
N GLU A 31 42.59 -33.24 5.11
CA GLU A 31 42.16 -31.90 5.49
C GLU A 31 40.63 -31.92 5.66
N CYS A 32 40.16 -32.12 6.89
CA CYS A 32 38.75 -31.95 7.22
C CYS A 32 38.47 -30.47 7.55
N THR A 33 38.56 -29.61 6.54
CA THR A 33 38.20 -28.20 6.63
C THR A 33 36.73 -28.02 6.22
N GLY A 34 35.79 -28.21 7.16
CA GLY A 34 34.39 -27.82 6.94
C GLY A 34 33.33 -28.80 7.44
N ILE A 35 32.06 -28.41 7.24
CA ILE A 35 30.89 -29.24 7.52
C ILE A 35 30.78 -30.27 6.40
N ARG A 36 30.85 -31.56 6.76
CA ARG A 36 30.73 -32.68 5.81
C ARG A 36 29.36 -33.33 5.91
N SER A 37 28.89 -33.90 4.80
CA SER A 37 27.66 -34.69 4.80
C SER A 37 27.87 -35.97 5.62
N THR A 38 26.82 -36.51 6.24
CA THR A 38 26.91 -37.80 6.95
C THR A 38 27.22 -38.96 6.01
N THR A 39 27.02 -38.78 4.70
CA THR A 39 27.39 -39.73 3.64
C THR A 39 28.89 -39.75 3.32
N ASP A 40 29.64 -38.74 3.77
CA ASP A 40 31.07 -38.60 3.46
C ASP A 40 31.95 -39.37 4.45
N PHE A 41 31.34 -40.01 5.46
CA PHE A 41 32.04 -40.80 6.46
C PHE A 41 32.01 -42.29 6.07
N PRO A 42 33.16 -42.99 6.09
CA PRO A 42 33.22 -44.39 5.70
C PRO A 42 32.39 -45.27 6.65
N ALA A 43 31.55 -46.13 6.07
CA ALA A 43 30.77 -47.12 6.83
C ALA A 43 31.66 -48.24 7.39
N ASP A 44 32.71 -48.61 6.65
CA ASP A 44 33.70 -49.62 7.07
C ASP A 44 34.99 -48.95 7.57
N LEU A 45 35.34 -49.21 8.83
CA LEU A 45 36.50 -48.63 9.51
C LEU A 45 37.77 -49.51 9.43
N SER A 46 37.66 -50.71 8.85
CA SER A 46 38.71 -51.75 8.87
C SER A 46 39.98 -51.37 8.11
N ALA A 47 39.89 -50.47 7.12
CA ALA A 47 41.01 -50.00 6.32
C ALA A 47 41.69 -48.73 6.86
N LEU A 48 41.16 -48.11 7.92
CA LEU A 48 41.64 -46.84 8.44
C LEU A 48 42.56 -47.03 9.65
N SER A 49 43.56 -46.15 9.77
CA SER A 49 44.37 -46.08 10.99
C SER A 49 43.55 -45.52 12.15
N ARG A 50 43.94 -45.84 13.38
CA ARG A 50 43.28 -45.34 14.60
C ARG A 50 43.16 -43.81 14.63
N GLU A 51 44.23 -43.10 14.25
CA GLU A 51 44.25 -41.64 14.19
C GLU A 51 43.26 -41.09 13.15
N GLN A 52 43.12 -41.74 12.00
CA GLN A 52 42.16 -41.36 10.97
C GLN A 52 40.71 -41.60 11.42
N ILE A 53 40.48 -42.68 12.16
CA ILE A 53 39.17 -42.98 12.77
C ILE A 53 38.79 -41.90 13.78
N GLU A 54 39.70 -41.56 14.70
CA GLU A 54 39.47 -40.50 15.71
C GLU A 54 39.17 -39.14 15.04
N HIS A 55 39.93 -38.80 14.00
CA HIS A 55 39.71 -37.58 13.23
C HIS A 55 38.34 -37.57 12.53
N HIS A 56 37.91 -38.69 11.94
CA HIS A 56 36.58 -38.80 11.34
C HIS A 56 35.45 -38.68 12.35
N TYR A 57 35.57 -39.29 13.54
CA TYR A 57 34.58 -39.11 14.60
C TYR A 57 34.49 -37.65 15.06
N GLN A 58 35.62 -36.96 15.19
CA GLN A 58 35.64 -35.55 15.56
C GLN A 58 35.00 -34.67 14.48
N ALA A 59 35.31 -34.90 13.21
CA ALA A 59 34.70 -34.19 12.08
C ALA A 59 33.19 -34.44 11.98
N MET A 60 32.74 -35.67 12.23
CA MET A 60 31.32 -36.03 12.26
C MET A 60 30.58 -35.31 13.38
N ARG A 61 31.16 -35.31 14.59
CA ARG A 61 30.60 -34.61 15.75
C ARG A 61 30.49 -33.10 15.51
N ASN A 62 31.52 -32.50 14.93
CA ASN A 62 31.53 -31.08 14.58
C ASN A 62 30.45 -30.77 13.54
N SER A 63 30.32 -31.58 12.49
CA SER A 63 29.31 -31.42 11.45
C SER A 63 27.89 -31.52 12.01
N HIS A 64 27.62 -32.50 12.89
CA HIS A 64 26.34 -32.64 13.58
C HIS A 64 26.01 -31.42 14.46
N SER A 65 27.01 -30.91 15.21
CA SER A 65 26.82 -29.72 16.05
C SER A 65 26.48 -28.47 15.22
N SER A 66 27.14 -28.30 14.07
CA SER A 66 26.89 -27.19 13.15
C SER A 66 25.51 -27.29 12.50
N LEU A 67 25.10 -28.50 12.09
CA LEU A 67 23.76 -28.75 11.54
C LEU A 67 22.65 -28.47 12.56
N THR A 68 22.87 -28.88 13.80
CA THR A 68 21.91 -28.61 14.88
C THR A 68 21.75 -27.11 15.12
N ARG A 69 22.88 -26.37 15.14
CA ARG A 69 22.88 -24.90 15.26
C ARG A 69 22.16 -24.24 14.07
N SER A 70 22.47 -24.62 12.84
CA SER A 70 21.83 -24.04 11.66
C SER A 70 20.33 -24.32 11.61
N ARG A 71 19.89 -25.54 11.97
CA ARG A 71 18.47 -25.88 12.08
C ARG A 71 17.75 -25.03 13.12
N SER A 72 18.37 -24.81 14.29
CA SER A 72 17.78 -23.96 15.33
C SER A 72 17.66 -22.49 14.88
N GLN A 73 18.68 -21.97 14.17
CA GLN A 73 18.65 -20.62 13.62
C GLN A 73 17.58 -20.47 12.53
N LEU A 74 17.43 -21.47 11.65
CA LEU A 74 16.41 -21.48 10.62
C LEU A 74 15.00 -21.47 11.23
N GLN A 75 14.76 -22.30 12.25
CA GLN A 75 13.49 -22.32 12.97
C GLN A 75 13.19 -20.97 13.63
N ARG A 76 14.20 -20.32 14.23
CA ARG A 76 14.05 -18.98 14.80
C ARG A 76 13.69 -17.95 13.74
N ARG A 77 14.44 -17.90 12.62
CA ARG A 77 14.17 -16.96 11.52
C ARG A 77 12.80 -17.19 10.88
N SER A 78 12.37 -18.45 10.75
CA SER A 78 11.04 -18.80 10.25
C SER A 78 9.94 -18.24 11.15
N LYS A 79 10.10 -18.32 12.48
CA LYS A 79 9.17 -17.71 13.44
C LYS A 79 9.18 -16.19 13.34
N GLU A 80 10.36 -15.57 13.30
CA GLU A 80 10.52 -14.12 13.14
C GLU A 80 9.85 -13.60 11.86
N LEU A 81 10.03 -14.29 10.73
CA LEU A 81 9.36 -13.96 9.47
C LEU A 81 7.84 -14.09 9.56
N THR A 82 7.34 -15.12 10.25
CA THR A 82 5.89 -15.31 10.43
C THR A 82 5.29 -14.15 11.22
N VAL A 83 5.93 -13.77 12.33
CA VAL A 83 5.51 -12.62 13.15
C VAL A 83 5.60 -11.30 12.36
N ALA A 84 6.68 -11.10 11.58
CA ALA A 84 6.82 -9.92 10.75
C ALA A 84 5.72 -9.82 9.68
N ARG A 85 5.37 -10.95 9.06
CA ARG A 85 4.27 -11.04 8.09
C ARG A 85 2.92 -10.69 8.73
N GLU A 86 2.64 -11.20 9.92
CA GLU A 86 1.41 -10.89 10.66
C GLU A 86 1.30 -9.40 10.97
N ARG A 87 2.37 -8.80 11.52
CA ARG A 87 2.44 -7.35 11.78
C ARG A 87 2.25 -6.51 10.51
N PHE A 88 2.79 -6.96 9.39
CA PHE A 88 2.62 -6.30 8.11
C PHE A 88 1.14 -6.31 7.66
N PHE A 89 0.45 -7.45 7.79
CA PHE A 89 -0.98 -7.52 7.50
C PHE A 89 -1.84 -6.67 8.43
N GLU A 90 -1.53 -6.63 9.72
CA GLU A 90 -2.20 -5.74 10.67
C GLU A 90 -2.02 -4.27 10.27
N THR A 91 -0.81 -3.89 9.84
CA THR A 91 -0.50 -2.54 9.39
C THR A 91 -1.26 -2.19 8.11
N LEU A 92 -1.33 -3.12 7.14
CA LEU A 92 -2.10 -2.93 5.90
C LEU A 92 -3.60 -2.73 6.18
N ARG A 93 -4.18 -3.55 7.07
CA ARG A 93 -5.58 -3.36 7.51
C ARG A 93 -5.77 -2.00 8.19
N GLY A 94 -4.79 -1.54 8.96
CA GLY A 94 -4.78 -0.21 9.54
C GLY A 94 -4.82 0.89 8.48
N TYR A 95 -4.03 0.78 7.41
CA TYR A 95 -4.06 1.73 6.30
C TYR A 95 -5.37 1.67 5.51
N GLU A 96 -5.91 0.48 5.26
CA GLU A 96 -7.21 0.29 4.61
C GLU A 96 -8.33 1.00 5.38
N ASN A 97 -8.40 0.80 6.70
CA ASN A 97 -9.40 1.45 7.56
C ASN A 97 -9.27 2.97 7.53
N ARG A 98 -8.03 3.50 7.55
CA ARG A 98 -7.79 4.95 7.44
C ARG A 98 -8.20 5.49 6.08
N LEU A 99 -7.91 4.76 5.00
CA LEU A 99 -8.31 5.16 3.66
C LEU A 99 -9.83 5.20 3.51
N MET A 100 -10.53 4.23 4.09
CA MET A 100 -11.99 4.21 4.12
C MET A 100 -12.56 5.40 4.89
N ALA A 101 -12.02 5.73 6.07
CA ALA A 101 -12.43 6.90 6.84
C ALA A 101 -12.22 8.20 6.06
N VAL A 102 -11.04 8.40 5.47
CA VAL A 102 -10.77 9.57 4.61
C VAL A 102 -11.69 9.61 3.39
N GLY A 103 -12.02 8.45 2.81
CA GLY A 103 -12.98 8.36 1.71
C GLY A 103 -14.37 8.83 2.10
N GLN A 104 -14.86 8.44 3.29
CA GLN A 104 -16.14 8.88 3.83
C GLN A 104 -16.16 10.38 4.10
N GLU A 105 -15.14 10.91 4.80
CA GLU A 105 -15.00 12.35 5.08
C GLU A 105 -15.00 13.18 3.78
N LYS A 106 -14.31 12.71 2.74
CA LYS A 106 -14.29 13.39 1.44
C LYS A 106 -15.66 13.34 0.74
N ALA A 107 -16.36 12.22 0.80
CA ALA A 107 -17.70 12.12 0.24
C ALA A 107 -18.68 13.06 0.93
N GLU A 108 -18.59 13.18 2.25
CA GLU A 108 -19.38 14.15 3.04
C GLU A 108 -19.04 15.59 2.68
N ALA A 109 -17.75 15.93 2.60
CA ALA A 109 -17.30 17.27 2.22
C ALA A 109 -17.78 17.65 0.81
N LEU A 110 -17.73 16.71 -0.15
CA LEU A 110 -18.25 16.93 -1.50
C LEU A 110 -19.76 17.14 -1.51
N ARG A 111 -20.51 16.39 -0.70
CA ARG A 111 -21.96 16.57 -0.56
C ARG A 111 -22.28 17.96 -0.01
N ILE A 112 -21.58 18.39 1.04
CA ILE A 112 -21.75 19.73 1.62
C ILE A 112 -21.42 20.81 0.58
N ALA A 113 -20.32 20.66 -0.17
CA ALA A 113 -19.95 21.61 -1.21
C ALA A 113 -21.00 21.71 -2.33
N GLN A 114 -21.61 20.59 -2.72
CA GLN A 114 -22.70 20.58 -3.70
C GLN A 114 -23.96 21.26 -3.17
N ASP A 115 -24.33 20.98 -1.91
CA ASP A 115 -25.49 21.61 -1.29
C ASP A 115 -25.29 23.13 -1.16
N MET A 116 -24.11 23.57 -0.72
CA MET A 116 -23.74 24.99 -0.70
C MET A 116 -23.76 25.64 -2.09
N HIS A 117 -23.30 24.92 -3.13
CA HIS A 117 -23.33 25.45 -4.49
C HIS A 117 -24.76 25.71 -4.96
N ARG A 118 -25.68 24.78 -4.70
CA ARG A 118 -27.12 24.97 -5.02
C ARG A 118 -27.75 26.12 -4.24
N GLU A 119 -27.37 26.27 -2.97
CA GLU A 119 -27.82 27.41 -2.17
C GLU A 119 -27.33 28.74 -2.77
N LEU A 120 -26.07 28.80 -3.20
CA LEU A 120 -25.51 29.98 -3.87
C LEU A 120 -26.22 30.29 -5.18
N GLU A 121 -26.49 29.30 -6.03
CA GLU A 121 -27.28 29.48 -7.26
C GLU A 121 -28.68 30.06 -6.94
N ALA A 122 -29.35 29.51 -5.92
CA ALA A 122 -30.64 30.04 -5.48
C ALA A 122 -30.55 31.46 -4.90
N PHE A 123 -29.43 31.83 -4.29
CA PHE A 123 -29.18 33.21 -3.85
C PHE A 123 -28.93 34.16 -5.03
N GLU A 124 -28.17 33.73 -6.04
CA GLU A 124 -27.94 34.49 -7.27
C GLU A 124 -29.25 34.75 -8.01
N ASP A 125 -30.11 33.73 -8.16
CA ASP A 125 -31.44 33.89 -8.76
C ASP A 125 -32.30 34.91 -8.01
N LYS A 126 -32.27 34.87 -6.67
CA LYS A 126 -32.98 35.85 -5.83
C LYS A 126 -32.41 37.25 -6.01
N GLN A 127 -31.09 37.41 -6.11
CA GLN A 127 -30.45 38.70 -6.34
C GLN A 127 -30.85 39.27 -7.70
N LEU A 128 -30.80 38.45 -8.77
CA LEU A 128 -31.24 38.86 -10.11
C LEU A 128 -32.71 39.28 -10.15
N ALA A 129 -33.58 38.55 -9.44
CA ALA A 129 -34.99 38.91 -9.32
C ALA A 129 -35.18 40.25 -8.57
N LEU A 130 -34.44 40.47 -7.48
CA LEU A 130 -34.46 41.72 -6.73
C LEU A 130 -33.95 42.90 -7.57
N ASP A 131 -32.86 42.73 -8.30
CA ASP A 131 -32.31 43.75 -9.21
C ASP A 131 -33.30 44.08 -10.33
N GLY A 132 -34.01 43.08 -10.85
CA GLY A 132 -35.11 43.30 -11.80
C GLY A 132 -36.22 44.16 -11.21
N LEU A 133 -36.66 43.85 -9.98
CA LEU A 133 -37.68 44.66 -9.29
C LEU A 133 -37.19 46.07 -8.98
N LEU A 134 -35.92 46.27 -8.62
CA LEU A 134 -35.38 47.61 -8.39
C LEU A 134 -35.42 48.45 -9.67
N LYS A 135 -35.05 47.86 -10.81
CA LYS A 135 -35.18 48.53 -12.12
C LYS A 135 -36.63 48.87 -12.47
N GLU A 136 -37.57 47.96 -12.19
CA GLU A 136 -39.01 48.23 -12.36
C GLU A 136 -39.49 49.37 -11.44
N LEU A 137 -38.95 49.46 -10.21
CA LEU A 137 -39.28 50.53 -9.26
C LEU A 137 -38.80 51.88 -9.76
N ASP A 138 -37.54 51.95 -10.20
CA ASP A 138 -36.93 53.17 -10.71
C ASP A 138 -37.68 53.67 -11.95
N ALA A 139 -38.04 52.77 -12.88
CA ALA A 139 -38.87 53.13 -14.03
C ALA A 139 -40.27 53.64 -13.63
N ALA A 140 -40.94 52.98 -12.69
CA ALA A 140 -42.26 53.39 -12.21
C ALA A 140 -42.23 54.72 -11.43
N LYS A 141 -41.08 55.11 -10.87
CA LYS A 141 -40.86 56.39 -10.21
C LYS A 141 -40.64 57.53 -11.20
N GLU A 142 -40.01 57.25 -12.34
CA GLU A 142 -39.83 58.23 -13.43
C GLU A 142 -41.15 58.55 -14.14
N ASP A 143 -42.07 57.57 -14.25
CA ASP A 143 -43.45 57.75 -14.72
C ASP A 143 -44.32 58.46 -13.65
N ALA A 144 -44.28 59.79 -13.59
CA ALA A 144 -45.02 60.59 -12.61
C ALA A 144 -46.56 60.59 -12.85
N GLY A 145 -47.31 59.85 -12.02
CA GLY A 145 -48.78 59.88 -11.98
C GLY A 145 -49.42 58.97 -10.90
N TYR A 146 -50.71 59.11 -10.61
CA TYR A 146 -51.46 58.36 -9.58
C TYR A 146 -51.39 56.83 -9.74
N TRP A 147 -51.14 56.34 -10.96
CA TRP A 147 -50.88 54.93 -11.28
C TRP A 147 -49.52 54.42 -10.76
N SER A 148 -48.55 55.33 -10.56
CA SER A 148 -47.23 55.04 -9.97
C SER A 148 -47.36 54.51 -8.55
N ILE A 149 -48.24 55.09 -7.71
CA ILE A 149 -48.40 54.67 -6.30
C ILE A 149 -48.93 53.23 -6.18
N PHE A 150 -49.88 52.84 -7.04
CA PHE A 150 -50.43 51.48 -7.04
C PHE A 150 -49.38 50.46 -7.55
N ASN A 151 -48.62 50.82 -8.58
CA ASN A 151 -47.53 49.98 -9.09
C ASN A 151 -46.39 49.84 -8.07
N VAL A 152 -46.01 50.93 -7.40
CA VAL A 152 -44.99 50.94 -6.34
C VAL A 152 -45.41 50.07 -5.15
N ASN A 153 -46.66 50.16 -4.67
CA ASN A 153 -47.14 49.31 -3.58
C ASN A 153 -47.17 47.81 -3.97
N ARG A 154 -47.59 47.49 -5.20
CA ARG A 154 -47.57 46.11 -5.72
C ARG A 154 -46.15 45.56 -5.83
N LEU A 155 -45.18 46.41 -6.17
CA LEU A 155 -43.77 46.04 -6.28
C LEU A 155 -43.12 45.83 -4.91
N ILE A 156 -43.44 46.68 -3.93
CA ILE A 156 -43.04 46.53 -2.52
C ILE A 156 -43.59 45.23 -1.94
N GLU A 157 -44.83 44.84 -2.28
CA GLU A 157 -45.38 43.53 -1.89
C GLU A 157 -44.62 42.35 -2.52
N ARG A 158 -44.19 42.47 -3.79
CA ARG A 158 -43.35 41.44 -4.43
C ARG A 158 -41.97 41.34 -3.78
N MET A 159 -41.33 42.47 -3.46
CA MET A 159 -40.07 42.48 -2.70
C MET A 159 -40.24 41.87 -1.31
N ARG A 160 -41.33 42.20 -0.59
CA ARG A 160 -41.64 41.57 0.71
C ARG A 160 -41.85 40.07 0.60
N ARG A 161 -42.47 39.58 -0.47
CA ARG A 161 -42.64 38.12 -0.69
C ARG A 161 -41.32 37.43 -1.01
N LEU A 162 -40.47 38.03 -1.83
CA LEU A 162 -39.14 37.48 -2.15
C LEU A 162 -38.20 37.47 -0.94
N LEU A 163 -38.24 38.50 -0.10
CA LEU A 163 -37.44 38.59 1.12
C LEU A 163 -38.05 37.83 2.32
N GLY A 164 -39.37 37.63 2.32
CA GLY A 164 -40.12 37.01 3.42
C GLY A 164 -40.28 35.49 3.33
N GLY A 165 -39.91 34.86 2.20
CA GLY A 165 -40.07 33.42 1.95
C GLY A 165 -39.19 32.48 2.79
N ALA A 166 -38.61 32.94 3.91
CA ALA A 166 -37.82 32.13 4.84
C ALA A 166 -38.57 31.79 6.15
N ARG A 167 -39.90 32.01 6.24
CA ARG A 167 -40.67 31.82 7.48
C ARG A 167 -41.93 30.96 7.36
N GLU A 168 -41.98 30.05 6.41
CA GLU A 168 -42.95 28.94 6.42
C GLU A 168 -42.15 27.65 6.22
N GLY A 169 -42.04 26.89 7.32
CA GLY A 169 -41.61 25.50 7.31
C GLY A 169 -42.77 24.56 7.05
#